data_AF-A0A0Q7N897-F1
#
_entry.id   AF-A0A0Q7N897-F1
#
_cell.length_a   1.000
_cell.length_b   1.000
_cell.length_c   1.000
_cell.angle_alpha   90.00
_cell.angle_beta   90.00
_cell.angle_gamma   90.00
#
_symmetry.space_group_name_H-M   'P 1'
#
loop_
_entity.id
_entity.type
_entity.pdbx_description
1 polymer ?
#
loop_
_entity_poly.entity_id
_entity_poly.type
_entity_poly.pdbx_seq_one_letter_code
_entity_poly.pdbx_strand_id
1 'polypeptide(L)'
;MKLAALSFIAVSAFATQAYAEDKSVSYAYALCQIVDNTGLASAPCDVSGWNSSVTATIDMNSGEARDLCGKVANMLHEQGAVFSKGWTFQIKSPYSGENAIAFCNL
;
A
#
# COMPACT_ATOMS: atom_id res chain seq x y z
N MET A 1 -54.81 40.40 -20.42
CA MET A 1 -53.35 40.25 -20.21
C MET A 1 -53.05 38.77 -20.07
N LYS A 2 -52.40 38.15 -21.06
CA LYS A 2 -51.94 36.74 -20.98
C LYS A 2 -50.47 36.76 -20.58
N LEU A 3 -50.14 36.32 -19.37
CA LEU A 3 -48.76 36.09 -18.97
C LEU A 3 -48.28 34.77 -19.56
N ALA A 4 -47.26 34.82 -20.41
CA ALA A 4 -46.50 33.67 -20.83
C ALA A 4 -45.37 33.44 -19.82
N ALA A 5 -45.36 32.26 -19.18
CA ALA A 5 -44.28 31.83 -18.30
C ALA A 5 -43.16 31.21 -19.17
N LEU A 6 -41.96 31.80 -19.13
CA LEU A 6 -40.76 31.27 -19.76
C LEU A 6 -40.02 30.38 -18.76
N SER A 7 -39.98 29.07 -19.03
CA SER A 7 -39.23 28.10 -18.24
C SER A 7 -37.73 28.13 -18.61
N PHE A 8 -36.88 28.56 -17.68
CA PHE A 8 -35.43 28.41 -17.77
C PHE A 8 -35.03 26.99 -17.36
N ILE A 9 -34.53 26.19 -18.30
CA ILE A 9 -33.90 24.89 -18.01
C ILE A 9 -32.43 25.17 -17.66
N ALA A 10 -32.10 25.08 -16.37
CA ALA A 10 -30.72 25.13 -15.90
C ALA A 10 -30.05 23.76 -16.12
N VAL A 11 -29.12 23.69 -17.07
CA VAL A 11 -28.26 22.52 -17.27
C VAL A 11 -27.13 22.59 -16.22
N SER A 12 -27.24 21.78 -15.16
CA SER A 12 -26.16 21.62 -14.18
C SER A 12 -25.04 20.76 -14.77
N ALA A 13 -23.92 21.40 -15.10
CA ALA A 13 -22.68 20.72 -15.47
C ALA A 13 -22.10 20.01 -14.23
N PHE A 14 -22.24 18.68 -14.18
CA PHE A 14 -21.55 17.85 -13.21
C PHE A 14 -20.09 17.73 -13.64
N ALA A 15 -19.19 18.45 -12.96
CA ALA A 15 -17.76 18.26 -13.12
C ALA A 15 -17.38 16.92 -12.47
N THR A 16 -17.11 15.90 -13.29
CA THR A 16 -16.52 14.64 -12.84
C THR A 16 -15.08 14.88 -12.42
N GLN A 17 -14.84 14.97 -11.10
CA GLN A 17 -13.49 14.90 -10.55
C GLN A 17 -12.97 13.48 -10.77
N ALA A 18 -11.98 13.33 -11.64
CA ALA A 18 -11.25 12.08 -11.80
C ALA A 18 -10.39 11.88 -10.53
N TYR A 19 -10.90 11.10 -9.57
CA TYR A 19 -10.07 10.61 -8.47
C TYR A 19 -9.05 9.63 -9.07
N ALA A 20 -7.76 9.93 -8.90
CA ALA A 20 -6.73 8.94 -9.19
C ALA A 20 -6.98 7.70 -8.32
N GLU A 21 -7.05 6.53 -8.94
CA GLU A 21 -7.29 5.27 -8.23
C GLU A 21 -6.11 4.97 -7.30
N ASP A 22 -6.41 4.71 -6.03
CA ASP A 22 -5.40 4.28 -5.05
C ASP A 22 -4.93 2.85 -5.38
N LYS A 23 -3.66 2.73 -5.78
CA LYS A 23 -3.03 1.45 -6.15
C LYS A 23 -2.28 0.78 -5.01
N SER A 24 -2.33 1.31 -3.79
CA SER A 24 -1.54 0.83 -2.65
C SER A 24 -1.75 -0.65 -2.37
N VAL A 25 -3.00 -1.13 -2.41
CA VAL A 25 -3.31 -2.56 -2.21
C VAL A 25 -2.71 -3.41 -3.33
N SER A 26 -2.78 -2.94 -4.57
CA SER A 26 -2.15 -3.65 -5.70
C SER A 26 -0.62 -3.70 -5.56
N TYR A 27 0.01 -2.60 -5.14
CA TYR A 27 1.45 -2.57 -4.88
C TYR A 27 1.85 -3.42 -3.68
N ALA A 28 1.00 -3.50 -2.65
CA ALA A 28 1.20 -4.36 -1.50
C ALA A 28 1.23 -5.84 -1.88
N TYR A 29 0.29 -6.30 -2.72
CA TYR A 29 0.32 -7.66 -3.25
C TYR A 29 1.52 -7.92 -4.15
N ALA A 30 1.92 -6.94 -4.97
CA ALA A 30 3.13 -7.05 -5.79
C ALA A 30 4.39 -7.18 -4.92
N LEU A 31 4.48 -6.41 -3.83
CA LEU A 31 5.57 -6.54 -2.85
C LEU A 31 5.59 -7.94 -2.23
N CYS A 32 4.44 -8.47 -1.80
CA CYS A 32 4.40 -9.85 -1.28
C CYS A 32 4.87 -10.87 -2.31
N GLN A 33 4.44 -10.76 -3.57
CA GLN A 33 4.92 -11.65 -4.62
C GLN A 33 6.44 -11.56 -4.80
N ILE A 34 7.02 -10.36 -4.75
CA ILE A 34 8.47 -10.19 -4.83
C ILE A 34 9.14 -10.92 -3.66
N VAL A 35 8.68 -10.68 -2.42
CA VAL A 35 9.23 -11.31 -1.21
C VAL A 35 9.14 -12.84 -1.29
N ASP A 36 7.98 -13.39 -1.61
CA ASP A 36 7.76 -14.83 -1.69
C ASP A 36 8.63 -15.47 -2.80
N ASN A 37 8.80 -14.78 -3.94
CA ASN A 37 9.63 -15.25 -5.05
C ASN A 37 11.14 -15.19 -4.76
N THR A 38 11.58 -14.47 -3.72
CA THR A 38 13.01 -14.46 -3.33
C THR A 38 13.45 -15.77 -2.68
N GLY A 39 12.51 -16.56 -2.14
CA GLY A 39 12.83 -17.73 -1.31
C GLY A 39 13.39 -17.40 0.08
N LEU A 40 13.48 -16.11 0.46
CA LEU A 40 13.90 -15.69 1.80
C LEU A 40 12.78 -15.86 2.84
N ALA A 41 11.52 -15.82 2.39
CA ALA A 41 10.37 -15.90 3.27
C ALA A 41 10.26 -17.30 3.90
N SER A 42 10.10 -17.32 5.22
CA SER A 42 9.91 -18.54 6.03
C SER A 42 8.43 -18.90 6.22
N ALA A 43 7.53 -17.97 5.89
CA ALA A 43 6.09 -18.16 5.79
C ALA A 43 5.54 -17.23 4.68
N PRO A 44 4.36 -17.52 4.12
CA PRO A 44 3.76 -16.66 3.10
C PRO A 44 3.63 -15.20 3.56
N CYS A 45 3.94 -14.26 2.68
CA CYS A 45 3.73 -12.84 2.94
C CYS A 45 2.24 -12.51 3.11
N ASP A 46 1.93 -11.59 4.04
CA ASP A 46 0.57 -11.17 4.37
C ASP A 46 0.32 -9.70 3.99
N VAL A 47 -0.89 -9.41 3.48
CA VAL A 47 -1.33 -8.05 3.14
C VAL A 47 -2.58 -7.72 3.94
N SER A 48 -2.51 -6.62 4.71
CA SER A 48 -3.68 -6.03 5.38
C SER A 48 -3.99 -4.66 4.82
N GLY A 49 -5.04 -4.58 3.99
CA GLY A 49 -5.56 -3.29 3.52
C GLY A 49 -6.15 -2.44 4.64
N TRP A 50 -6.72 -3.06 5.69
CA TRP A 50 -7.27 -2.36 6.84
C TRP A 50 -6.19 -1.71 7.70
N ASN A 51 -5.08 -2.43 7.96
CA ASN A 51 -3.96 -1.90 8.73
C ASN A 51 -2.93 -1.13 7.88
N SER A 52 -3.15 -1.07 6.56
CA SER A 52 -2.17 -0.52 5.59
C SER A 52 -0.79 -1.14 5.82
N SER A 53 -0.70 -2.47 5.76
CA SER A 53 0.55 -3.18 6.02
C SER A 53 0.81 -4.34 5.08
N VAL A 54 2.09 -4.53 4.78
CA VAL A 54 2.65 -5.75 4.19
C VAL A 54 3.55 -6.38 5.24
N THR A 55 3.33 -7.67 5.55
CA THR A 55 4.09 -8.38 6.59
C THR A 55 4.81 -9.57 5.98
N ALA A 56 6.14 -9.54 6.03
CA ALA A 56 6.99 -10.68 5.68
C ALA A 56 7.51 -11.37 6.93
N THR A 57 7.55 -12.69 6.94
CA THR A 57 8.20 -13.47 8.00
C THR A 57 9.49 -14.07 7.48
N ILE A 58 10.63 -13.59 7.97
CA ILE A 58 11.96 -13.95 7.45
C ILE A 58 12.87 -14.30 8.63
N ASP A 59 13.64 -15.38 8.50
CA ASP A 59 14.64 -15.76 9.50
C ASP A 59 15.84 -14.80 9.45
N MET A 60 15.75 -13.73 10.24
CA MET A 60 16.81 -12.74 10.40
C MET A 60 16.72 -12.03 11.75
N ASN A 61 17.80 -11.35 12.13
CA ASN A 61 17.82 -10.53 13.33
C ASN A 61 17.31 -9.09 13.07
N SER A 62 17.07 -8.33 14.13
CA SER A 62 16.49 -6.98 14.02
C SER A 62 17.37 -5.95 13.31
N GLY A 63 18.69 -6.15 13.24
CA GLY A 63 19.59 -5.28 12.47
C GLY A 63 19.42 -5.51 10.98
N GLU A 64 19.53 -6.76 10.55
CA GLU A 64 19.31 -7.20 9.17
C GLU A 64 17.90 -6.83 8.67
N ALA A 65 16.89 -6.97 9.52
CA ALA A 65 15.51 -6.61 9.20
C ALA A 65 15.35 -5.11 8.92
N ARG A 66 15.98 -4.23 9.72
CA ARG A 66 15.92 -2.78 9.47
C ARG A 66 16.62 -2.40 8.16
N ASP A 67 17.77 -3.01 7.89
CA ASP A 67 18.53 -2.79 6.66
C ASP A 67 17.74 -3.27 5.43
N LEU A 68 17.13 -4.46 5.49
CA LEU A 68 16.29 -4.97 4.41
C LEU A 68 15.06 -4.07 4.20
N CYS A 69 14.40 -3.66 5.28
CA CYS A 69 13.22 -2.81 5.18
C CYS A 69 13.52 -1.52 4.41
N GLY A 70 14.60 -0.81 4.78
CA GLY A 70 15.01 0.40 4.08
C GLY A 70 15.32 0.16 2.60
N LYS A 71 15.99 -0.95 2.26
CA LYS A 71 16.28 -1.32 0.87
C LYS A 71 15.01 -1.58 0.07
N VAL A 72 14.04 -2.29 0.64
CA VAL A 72 12.76 -2.59 -0.01
C VAL A 72 11.95 -1.31 -0.25
N ALA A 73 11.85 -0.43 0.75
CA ALA A 73 11.15 0.85 0.60
C ALA A 73 11.79 1.72 -0.48
N ASN A 74 13.13 1.84 -0.49
CA ASN A 74 13.85 2.58 -1.52
C ASN A 74 13.64 1.97 -2.92
N MET A 75 13.71 0.64 -3.05
CA MET A 75 13.45 -0.04 -4.32
C MET A 75 12.05 0.27 -4.86
N LEU A 76 11.02 0.25 -4.01
CA LEU A 76 9.65 0.55 -4.41
C LEU A 76 9.48 2.00 -4.87
N HIS A 77 10.08 2.95 -4.14
CA HIS A 77 10.12 4.35 -4.55
C HIS A 77 10.83 4.54 -5.89
N GLU A 78 11.97 3.90 -6.10
CA GLU A 78 12.71 3.93 -7.37
C GLU A 78 11.92 3.33 -8.53
N GLN A 79 11.07 2.35 -8.26
CA GLN A 79 10.13 1.75 -9.22
C GLN A 79 8.85 2.58 -9.44
N GLY A 80 8.70 3.71 -8.74
CA GLY A 80 7.53 4.59 -8.86
C GLY A 80 6.26 4.04 -8.20
N ALA A 81 6.38 3.06 -7.30
CA ALA A 81 5.28 2.61 -6.48
C ALA A 81 4.98 3.70 -5.43
N VAL A 82 3.82 4.34 -5.55
CA VAL A 82 3.35 5.37 -4.63
C VAL A 82 2.25 4.78 -3.78
N PHE A 83 2.49 4.65 -2.48
CA PHE A 83 1.50 4.24 -1.51
C PHE A 83 0.77 5.45 -0.90
N SER A 84 -0.49 5.25 -0.55
CA SER A 84 -1.25 6.15 0.30
C SER A 84 -0.58 6.25 1.68
N LYS A 85 -0.79 7.38 2.35
CA LYS A 85 -0.18 7.64 3.66
C LYS A 85 -0.56 6.55 4.67
N GLY A 86 0.44 6.04 5.39
CA GLY A 86 0.27 5.10 6.48
C GLY A 86 0.62 3.65 6.12
N TRP A 87 0.90 3.36 4.86
CA TRP A 87 1.37 2.04 4.46
C TRP A 87 2.76 1.73 5.03
N THR A 88 2.89 0.51 5.55
CA THR A 88 4.14 0.03 6.15
C THR A 88 4.52 -1.34 5.62
N PHE A 89 5.82 -1.55 5.46
CA PHE A 89 6.40 -2.89 5.35
C PHE A 89 6.93 -3.30 6.71
N GLN A 90 6.53 -4.49 7.15
CA GLN A 90 6.85 -5.03 8.46
C GLN A 90 7.55 -6.37 8.29
N ILE A 91 8.63 -6.58 9.04
CA ILE A 91 9.37 -7.84 9.01
C ILE A 91 9.23 -8.48 10.40
N LYS A 92 8.75 -9.72 10.42
CA LYS A 92 8.75 -10.63 11.57
C LYS A 92 9.88 -11.64 11.42
N SER A 93 10.34 -12.16 12.55
CA SER A 93 11.14 -13.39 12.60
C SER A 93 10.23 -14.57 12.99
N PRO A 94 10.48 -15.80 12.52
CA PRO A 94 9.81 -17.00 13.05
C PRO A 94 9.88 -17.13 14.58
N TYR A 95 10.86 -16.46 15.21
CA TYR A 95 11.12 -16.52 16.64
C TYR A 95 10.58 -15.31 17.41
N SER A 96 9.97 -14.31 16.74
CA SER A 96 9.44 -13.10 17.40
C SER A 96 7.94 -13.17 17.74
N GLY A 97 7.29 -14.29 17.43
CA GLY A 97 5.85 -14.47 17.59
C GLY A 97 5.07 -13.46 16.75
N GLU A 98 4.15 -12.72 17.37
CA GLU A 98 3.35 -11.71 16.67
C GLU A 98 4.05 -10.36 16.52
N ASN A 99 5.27 -10.19 17.04
CA ASN A 99 5.94 -8.90 17.04
C ASN A 99 6.78 -8.73 15.77
N ALA A 100 6.57 -7.61 15.06
CA ALA A 100 7.51 -7.17 14.03
C ALA A 100 8.84 -6.75 14.68
N ILE A 101 9.95 -7.16 14.07
CA ILE A 101 11.31 -6.83 14.48
C ILE A 101 11.87 -5.62 13.71
N ALA A 102 11.21 -5.23 12.62
CA ALA A 102 11.44 -3.99 11.88
C ALA A 102 10.17 -3.51 11.18
N PHE A 103 10.11 -2.19 10.93
CA PHE A 103 9.08 -1.54 10.13
C PHE A 103 9.68 -0.36 9.37
N CYS A 104 9.15 -0.09 8.18
CA CYS A 104 9.48 1.08 7.37
C CYS A 104 8.23 1.55 6.62
N ASN A 105 8.20 2.85 6.29
CA ASN A 105 7.14 3.42 5.49
C ASN A 105 7.34 3.04 4.03
N LEU A 106 6.22 2.77 3.35
CA LEU A 106 6.14 2.53 1.91
C LEU A 106 5.59 3.75 1.17
#